data_AF-A0A7W1AVR3-F1
#
_entry.id   AF-A0A7W1AVR3-F1
#
_cell.length_a   1.000
_cell.length_b   1.000
_cell.length_c   1.000
_cell.angle_alpha   90.00
_cell.angle_beta   90.00
_cell.angle_gamma   90.00
#
_symmetry.space_group_name_H-M   'P 1'
#
loop_
_entity.id
_entity.type
_entity.pdbx_description
1 polymer ?
#
loop_
_entity_poly.entity_id
_entity_poly.type
_entity_poly.pdbx_seq_one_letter_code
_entity_poly.pdbx_strand_id
1 'polypeptide(L)'
;MPVIVFHGDADPYLSPINADQVIAQWAKTNDYFDDGNDNDSVKSEPVETIEGSVPAGHSYTRYVYNDRSGRLLMEKWIVKGLGHGWSGSHAAVSFADPKGPNASAEMWRFFGETFGAAAPRRLRTSHR
;
A
#
# COMPACT_ATOMS: atom_id res chain seq x y z
N MET A 1 -13.50 1.09 4.20
CA MET A 1 -13.09 -0.19 3.58
C MET A 1 -11.58 -0.25 3.45
N PRO A 2 -10.90 -1.28 3.98
CA PRO A 2 -9.47 -1.47 3.80
C PRO A 2 -9.08 -1.76 2.34
N VAL A 3 -8.07 -1.07 1.81
CA VAL A 3 -7.58 -1.22 0.42
C VAL A 3 -6.06 -1.28 0.35
N ILE A 4 -5.51 -2.27 -0.33
CA ILE A 4 -4.07 -2.35 -0.61
C ILE A 4 -3.82 -2.54 -2.10
N VAL A 5 -2.92 -1.72 -2.65
CA VAL A 5 -2.57 -1.68 -4.07
C VAL A 5 -1.09 -1.99 -4.23
N PHE A 6 -0.75 -2.95 -5.09
CA PHE A 6 0.62 -3.17 -5.58
C PHE A 6 0.65 -2.90 -7.07
N HIS A 7 1.62 -2.10 -7.52
CA HIS A 7 1.79 -1.78 -8.93
C HIS A 7 3.27 -1.72 -9.29
N GLY A 8 3.63 -2.27 -10.44
CA GLY A 8 4.98 -2.20 -10.97
C GLY A 8 5.16 -0.97 -11.87
N ASP A 9 6.24 -0.21 -11.71
CA ASP A 9 6.46 0.99 -12.52
C ASP A 9 6.93 0.71 -13.96
N ALA A 10 7.23 -0.55 -14.28
CA ALA A 10 7.67 -1.02 -15.59
C ALA A 10 6.64 -1.95 -16.26
N ASP A 11 5.39 -1.96 -15.80
CA ASP A 11 4.30 -2.72 -16.42
C ASP A 11 3.98 -2.16 -17.83
N PRO A 12 4.14 -2.96 -18.90
CA PRO A 12 3.90 -2.49 -20.28
C PRO A 12 2.42 -2.43 -20.65
N TYR A 13 1.52 -2.99 -19.83
CA TYR A 13 0.09 -3.07 -20.10
C TYR A 13 -0.71 -2.09 -19.25
N LEU A 14 -0.30 -1.86 -18.00
CA LEU A 14 -1.02 -0.99 -17.06
C LEU A 14 -0.13 0.15 -16.54
N SER A 15 -0.47 1.37 -16.94
CA SER A 15 0.26 2.57 -16.52
C SER A 15 0.27 2.73 -15.00
N PRO A 16 1.40 3.16 -14.38
CA PRO A 16 1.49 3.38 -12.93
C PRO A 16 0.46 4.36 -12.36
N ILE A 17 -0.05 5.29 -13.19
CA ILE A 17 -1.14 6.22 -12.81
C ILE A 17 -2.39 5.48 -12.34
N ASN A 18 -2.61 4.24 -12.78
CA ASN A 18 -3.75 3.43 -12.35
C ASN A 18 -3.71 3.19 -10.83
N ALA A 19 -2.52 3.03 -10.23
CA ALA A 19 -2.39 2.89 -8.78
C ALA A 19 -2.83 4.16 -8.04
N ASP A 20 -2.50 5.34 -8.59
CA ASP A 20 -2.95 6.63 -8.06
C ASP A 20 -4.46 6.79 -8.19
N GLN A 21 -5.03 6.42 -9.34
CA GLN A 21 -6.47 6.49 -9.60
C GLN A 21 -7.27 5.56 -8.67
N VAL A 22 -6.77 4.35 -8.42
CA VAL A 22 -7.40 3.42 -7.46
C VAL A 22 -7.41 4.01 -6.06
N ILE A 23 -6.31 4.62 -5.60
CA ILE A 23 -6.28 5.31 -4.31
C ILE A 23 -7.25 6.49 -4.28
N ALA A 24 -7.28 7.34 -5.31
CA ALA A 24 -8.18 8.47 -5.36
C ALA A 24 -9.65 8.04 -5.33
N GLN A 25 -10.01 7.01 -6.09
CA GLN A 25 -11.36 6.46 -6.11
C GLN A 25 -11.76 5.89 -4.74
N TRP A 26 -10.88 5.14 -4.09
CA TRP A 26 -11.18 4.55 -2.79
C TRP A 26 -11.13 5.55 -1.64
N ALA A 27 -10.31 6.61 -1.72
CA ALA A 27 -10.36 7.73 -0.79
C ALA A 27 -11.76 8.34 -0.81
N LYS A 28 -12.29 8.65 -2.01
CA LYS A 28 -13.62 9.22 -2.17
C LYS A 28 -14.74 8.29 -1.73
N THR A 29 -14.62 7.01 -2.06
CA THR A 29 -15.60 5.99 -1.65
C THR A 29 -15.60 5.82 -0.13
N ASN A 30 -14.43 5.82 0.50
CA ASN A 30 -14.29 5.69 1.94
C ASN A 30 -14.72 6.93 2.71
N ASP A 31 -14.53 8.13 2.14
CA ASP A 31 -15.06 9.38 2.67
C ASP A 31 -16.58 9.30 2.78
N TYR A 32 -17.26 8.98 1.67
CA TYR A 32 -18.71 8.75 1.70
C TYR A 32 -19.14 7.61 2.65
N PHE A 33 -18.34 6.55 2.77
CA PHE A 33 -18.67 5.40 3.62
C PHE A 33 -18.56 5.70 5.12
N ASP A 34 -17.78 6.71 5.53
CA ASP A 34 -17.52 6.94 6.94
C ASP A 34 -18.65 7.69 7.66
N ASP A 35 -19.25 8.70 7.01
CA ASP A 35 -20.31 9.54 7.58
C ASP A 35 -21.43 9.93 6.59
N GLY A 36 -21.35 9.46 5.34
CA GLY A 36 -22.35 9.71 4.30
C GLY A 36 -22.14 11.00 3.51
N ASN A 37 -21.09 11.77 3.79
CA ASN A 37 -20.80 13.02 3.11
C ASN A 37 -19.49 12.95 2.32
N ASP A 38 -19.38 13.85 1.36
CA ASP A 38 -18.13 14.16 0.68
C ASP A 38 -17.52 15.40 1.34
N ASN A 39 -16.60 15.20 2.27
CA ASN A 39 -16.01 16.26 3.09
C ASN A 39 -14.49 16.14 3.28
N ASP A 40 -13.84 15.26 2.50
CA ASP A 40 -12.40 14.99 2.53
C ASP A 40 -11.89 14.56 3.93
N SER A 41 -12.72 13.87 4.71
CA SER A 41 -12.34 13.21 5.96
C SER A 41 -11.39 12.03 5.72
N VAL A 42 -11.49 11.40 4.54
CA VAL A 42 -10.51 10.44 4.01
C VAL A 42 -9.83 11.04 2.77
N LYS A 43 -8.50 11.11 2.82
CA LYS A 43 -7.68 11.80 1.81
C LYS A 43 -6.94 10.83 0.89
N SER A 44 -6.68 11.27 -0.34
CA SER A 44 -5.85 10.56 -1.31
C SER A 44 -4.37 10.97 -1.25
N GLU A 45 -4.01 11.84 -0.30
CA GLU A 45 -2.64 12.16 0.09
C GLU A 45 -2.15 11.23 1.22
N PRO A 46 -0.95 10.65 1.08
CA PRO A 46 -0.42 9.75 2.09
C PRO A 46 0.00 10.51 3.35
N VAL A 47 -0.27 9.93 4.51
CA VAL A 47 0.22 10.42 5.81
C VAL A 47 1.67 9.99 6.06
N GLU A 48 2.14 8.95 5.36
CA GLU A 48 3.51 8.45 5.44
C GLU A 48 3.94 7.87 4.09
N THR A 49 5.19 8.12 3.71
CA THR A 49 5.85 7.53 2.55
C THR A 49 7.12 6.83 3.03
N ILE A 50 7.24 5.54 2.74
CA ILE A 50 8.32 4.67 3.20
C ILE A 50 9.01 4.08 1.99
N GLU A 51 10.30 4.35 1.85
CA GLU A 51 11.15 3.70 0.85
C GLU A 51 11.77 2.43 1.44
N GLY A 52 11.92 1.41 0.60
CA GLY A 52 12.55 0.15 0.98
C GLY A 52 13.11 -0.60 -0.22
N SER A 53 13.78 -1.70 0.05
CA SER A 53 14.30 -2.59 -0.98
C SER A 53 14.38 -4.02 -0.51
N VAL A 54 14.20 -4.95 -1.44
CA VAL A 54 14.52 -6.37 -1.23
C VAL A 54 16.02 -6.54 -1.47
N PRO A 55 16.77 -7.22 -0.59
CA PRO A 55 18.19 -7.50 -0.82
C PRO A 55 18.41 -8.21 -2.17
N ALA A 56 19.26 -7.63 -3.02
CA ALA A 56 19.51 -8.08 -4.39
C ALA A 56 18.25 -8.18 -5.30
N GLY A 57 17.19 -7.45 -4.94
CA GLY A 57 15.93 -7.37 -5.68
C GLY A 57 15.50 -5.95 -6.00
N HIS A 58 14.19 -5.73 -6.10
CA HIS A 58 13.60 -4.44 -6.44
C HIS A 58 13.56 -3.51 -5.23
N SER A 59 13.73 -2.21 -5.48
CA SER A 59 13.31 -1.17 -4.53
C SER A 59 11.80 -0.92 -4.65
N TYR A 60 11.19 -0.42 -3.58
CA TYR A 60 9.78 -0.07 -3.57
C TYR A 60 9.52 1.18 -2.72
N THR A 61 8.40 1.83 -2.99
CA THR A 61 7.85 2.90 -2.17
C THR A 61 6.45 2.52 -1.70
N ARG A 62 6.24 2.53 -0.39
CA ARG A 62 4.95 2.32 0.26
C ARG A 62 4.38 3.66 0.71
N TYR A 63 3.13 3.90 0.37
CA TYR A 63 2.36 5.07 0.75
C TYR A 63 1.23 4.61 1.68
N VAL A 64 1.11 5.26 2.83
CA VAL A 64 0.14 4.89 3.88
C VAL A 64 -0.94 5.97 3.99
N TYR A 65 -2.19 5.54 4.08
CA TYR A 65 -3.36 6.39 4.21
C TYR A 65 -4.20 5.94 5.41
N ASN A 66 -4.60 6.88 6.25
CA ASN A 66 -5.36 6.59 7.47
C ASN A 66 -6.79 7.12 7.39
N ASP A 67 -7.68 6.52 8.17
CA ASP A 67 -9.00 7.08 8.46
C ASP A 67 -8.90 8.31 9.40
N ARG A 68 -10.02 8.99 9.62
CA ARG A 68 -10.12 10.16 10.53
C ARG A 68 -9.71 9.88 11.98
N SER A 69 -9.67 8.61 12.38
CA SER A 69 -9.23 8.17 13.72
C SER A 69 -7.74 7.82 13.75
N GLY A 70 -7.03 8.02 12.63
CA GLY A 70 -5.61 7.72 12.49
C GLY A 70 -5.30 6.24 12.34
N ARG A 71 -6.29 5.39 12.03
CA ARG A 71 -6.08 3.96 11.78
C ARG A 71 -5.77 3.71 10.32
N LEU A 72 -4.93 2.71 10.06
CA LEU A 72 -4.58 2.27 8.72
C LEU A 72 -5.84 1.93 7.91
N LEU A 73 -5.99 2.56 6.74
CA LEU A 73 -7.15 2.38 5.88
C LEU A 73 -6.77 1.98 4.46
N MET A 74 -5.73 2.59 3.89
CA MET A 74 -5.24 2.19 2.57
C MET A 74 -3.71 2.15 2.50
N GLU A 75 -3.19 1.32 1.62
CA GLU A 75 -1.78 1.33 1.23
C GLU A 75 -1.64 1.26 -0.29
N LYS A 76 -0.64 1.97 -0.80
CA LYS A 76 -0.19 1.85 -2.19
C LYS A 76 1.28 1.53 -2.21
N TRP A 77 1.66 0.55 -3.01
CA TRP A 77 3.02 0.08 -3.18
C TRP A 77 3.41 0.21 -4.64
N ILE A 78 4.43 1.02 -4.91
CA ILE A 78 5.05 1.11 -6.22
C ILE A 78 6.36 0.34 -6.16
N VAL A 79 6.47 -0.72 -6.97
CA VAL A 79 7.66 -1.57 -7.05
C VAL A 79 8.45 -1.20 -8.29
N LYS A 80 9.67 -0.69 -8.09
CA LYS A 80 10.53 -0.22 -9.17
C LYS A 80 11.05 -1.39 -9.99
N GLY A 81 10.93 -1.32 -11.32
CA GLY A 81 11.37 -2.33 -12.28
C GLY A 81 10.45 -3.54 -12.39
N LEU A 82 9.38 -3.63 -11.60
CA LEU A 82 8.39 -4.70 -11.72
C LEU A 82 7.51 -4.44 -12.94
N GLY A 83 7.38 -5.45 -13.81
CA GLY A 83 6.46 -5.45 -14.95
C GLY A 83 5.06 -5.94 -14.58
N HIS A 84 4.34 -6.52 -15.54
CA HIS A 84 3.05 -7.15 -15.28
C HIS A 84 3.23 -8.48 -14.55
N GLY A 85 3.27 -8.46 -13.22
CA GLY A 85 3.45 -9.67 -12.43
C GLY A 85 3.30 -9.51 -10.92
N TRP A 86 3.08 -10.64 -10.26
CA TRP A 86 2.96 -10.75 -8.82
C TRP A 86 4.31 -10.55 -8.12
N SER A 87 4.35 -9.64 -7.16
CA SER A 87 5.57 -9.25 -6.44
C SER A 87 5.95 -10.25 -5.35
N GLY A 88 7.22 -10.64 -5.31
CA GLY A 88 7.85 -11.43 -4.23
C GLY A 88 7.38 -12.87 -4.17
N SER A 89 7.16 -13.48 -5.33
CA SER A 89 6.89 -14.91 -5.45
C SER A 89 8.11 -15.77 -5.04
N HIS A 90 7.91 -17.07 -4.80
CA HIS A 90 9.02 -17.96 -4.44
C HIS A 90 9.99 -18.22 -5.61
N ALA A 91 9.49 -18.21 -6.84
CA ALA A 91 10.25 -18.52 -8.04
C ALA A 91 9.79 -17.63 -9.20
N ALA A 92 10.70 -17.34 -10.12
CA ALA A 92 10.36 -16.64 -11.36
C ALA A 92 9.54 -17.57 -12.26
N VAL A 93 8.28 -17.23 -12.43
CA VAL A 93 7.34 -17.89 -13.35
C VAL A 93 6.58 -16.82 -14.12
N SER A 94 5.83 -17.20 -15.15
CA SER A 94 5.01 -16.25 -15.91
C SER A 94 4.13 -15.42 -14.98
N PHE A 95 4.19 -14.09 -15.14
CA PHE A 95 3.44 -13.13 -14.33
C PHE A 95 3.77 -13.18 -12.82
N ALA A 96 4.97 -13.60 -12.43
CA ALA A 96 5.44 -13.52 -11.05
C ALA A 96 6.94 -13.22 -10.99
N ASP A 97 7.32 -12.30 -10.10
CA ASP A 97 8.71 -11.86 -9.95
C ASP A 97 9.17 -12.05 -8.50
N PRO A 98 10.15 -12.94 -8.23
CA PRO A 98 10.65 -13.19 -6.89
C PRO A 98 11.50 -12.05 -6.32
N LYS A 99 11.91 -11.09 -7.14
CA LYS A 99 12.78 -9.97 -6.72
C LYS A 99 12.02 -8.85 -6.02
N GLY A 100 10.69 -8.82 -6.13
CA GLY A 100 9.85 -7.81 -5.49
C GLY A 100 9.57 -8.09 -4.01
N PRO A 101 9.04 -7.11 -3.25
CA PRO A 101 8.53 -7.37 -1.90
C PRO A 101 7.43 -8.44 -1.94
N ASN A 102 7.31 -9.24 -0.88
CA ASN A 102 6.30 -10.30 -0.80
C ASN A 102 4.90 -9.70 -0.64
N ALA A 103 4.21 -9.44 -1.76
CA ALA A 103 2.90 -8.81 -1.79
C ALA A 103 1.86 -9.61 -1.00
N SER A 104 1.90 -10.94 -1.07
CA SER A 104 0.97 -11.80 -0.33
C SER A 104 1.14 -11.65 1.19
N ALA A 105 2.38 -11.62 1.69
CA ALA A 105 2.66 -11.42 3.10
C ALA A 105 2.24 -10.01 3.56
N GLU A 106 2.49 -8.99 2.74
CA GLU A 106 2.07 -7.62 3.04
C GLU A 106 0.55 -7.43 3.02
N MET A 107 -0.18 -8.14 2.15
CA MET A 107 -1.65 -8.17 2.19
C MET A 107 -2.16 -8.78 3.50
N TRP A 108 -1.56 -9.89 3.95
CA TRP A 108 -1.91 -10.49 5.25
C TRP A 108 -1.63 -9.54 6.42
N ARG A 109 -0.47 -8.88 6.41
CA ARG A 109 -0.12 -7.87 7.42
C ARG A 109 -1.14 -6.73 7.41
N PHE A 110 -1.38 -6.14 6.24
CA PHE A 110 -2.31 -5.03 6.07
C PHE A 110 -3.70 -5.36 6.57
N PHE A 111 -4.32 -6.44 6.08
CA PHE A 111 -5.67 -6.80 6.50
C PHE A 111 -5.71 -7.15 8.00
N GLY A 112 -4.70 -7.85 8.53
CA GLY A 112 -4.58 -8.10 9.96
C GLY A 112 -4.51 -6.84 10.82
N GLU A 113 -3.78 -5.81 10.39
CA GLU A 113 -3.70 -4.51 11.08
C GLU A 113 -4.99 -3.69 10.92
N THR A 114 -5.69 -3.78 9.79
CA THR A 114 -6.94 -3.03 9.55
C THR A 114 -8.17 -3.65 10.23
N PHE A 115 -8.19 -4.96 10.44
CA PHE A 115 -9.28 -5.68 11.12
C PHE A 115 -8.98 -5.99 12.59
N GLY A 116 -7.71 -5.96 13.00
CA GLY A 116 -7.29 -6.10 14.38
C GLY A 116 -7.48 -4.82 15.19
N ALA A 117 -7.68 -4.94 16.50
CA ALA A 117 -7.60 -3.79 17.40
C ALA A 117 -6.20 -3.15 17.29
N ALA A 118 -6.15 -1.83 17.14
CA ALA A 118 -4.94 -1.04 16.89
C ALA A 118 -3.71 -1.58 17.65
N ALA A 119 -2.68 -2.03 16.92
CA ALA A 119 -1.40 -2.35 17.54
C ALA A 119 -0.86 -1.09 18.24
N PRO A 120 -0.36 -1.19 19.49
CA PRO A 120 0.15 -0.03 20.19
C PRO A 120 1.34 0.57 19.43
N ARG A 121 1.26 1.88 19.16
CA ARG A 121 2.34 2.68 18.56
C ARG A 121 3.65 2.37 19.29
N ARG A 122 4.66 1.86 18.58
CA ARG A 122 6.01 1.75 19.16
C ARG A 122 6.49 3.15 19.53
N LEU A 123 6.55 3.44 20.83
CA LEU A 123 7.19 4.64 21.35
C LEU A 123 8.65 4.60 20.92
N ARG A 124 9.07 5.56 20.09
CA ARG A 124 10.50 5.84 19.89
C ARG A 124 11.08 6.27 21.23
N THR A 125 11.90 5.42 21.84
CA THR A 125 12.74 5.82 22.96
C THR A 125 13.77 6.82 22.44
N SER A 126 13.57 8.10 22.77
CA SER A 126 14.61 9.11 22.71
C SER A 126 15.67 8.71 23.75
N HIS A 127 16.82 8.24 23.28
CA HIS A 127 18.03 8.28 24.09
C HIS A 127 18.54 9.71 24.08
N ARG A 128 18.66 10.28 25.29
CA ARG A 128 19.52 11.43 25.58
C ARG A 128 20.93 10.93 25.86
#